data_AF-A0A7J3QVF7-F1
#
_entry.id   AF-A0A7J3QVF7-F1
#
_cell.length_a   1.000
_cell.length_b   1.000
_cell.length_c   1.000
_cell.angle_alpha   90.00
_cell.angle_beta   90.00
_cell.angle_gamma   90.00
#
_symmetry.space_group_name_H-M   'P 1'
#
loop_
_entity.id
_entity.type
_entity.pdbx_description
1 polymer ?
#
loop_
_entity_poly.entity_id
_entity_poly.type
_entity_poly.pdbx_seq_one_letter_code
_entity_poly.pdbx_strand_id
1 'polypeptide(L)' 'MLKFETVKIEVPKDCNVILGMAHFIKTVEDLYEALVNAVPNIKFGIGFCESSGPCLVRHEGNDEELRQLAAK' A
#
# COMPACT_ATOMS: atom_id res chain seq x y z
N MET A 1 25.72 1.49 -11.27
CA MET A 1 26.30 2.45 -10.32
C MET A 1 25.34 2.54 -9.14
N LEU A 2 25.82 2.41 -7.91
CA LEU A 2 24.96 2.38 -6.73
C LEU A 2 24.72 3.81 -6.23
N LYS A 3 23.46 4.20 -6.04
CA LYS A 3 23.03 5.51 -5.53
C LYS A 3 22.14 5.28 -4.31
N PHE A 4 22.37 6.07 -3.26
CA PHE A 4 21.47 6.13 -2.09
C PHE A 4 20.59 7.37 -2.19
N GLU A 5 19.34 7.22 -1.78
CA GLU A 5 18.35 8.30 -1.75
C GLU A 5 17.50 8.15 -0.49
N THR A 6 17.14 9.28 0.11
CA THR A 6 16.23 9.31 1.26
C THR A 6 14.86 9.73 0.77
N VAL A 7 13.87 8.85 0.91
CA VAL A 7 12.47 9.14 0.56
C VAL A 7 11.69 9.32 1.86
N LYS A 8 11.07 10.49 2.03
CA LYS A 8 10.23 10.77 3.20
C LYS A 8 8.84 10.18 2.97
N ILE A 9 8.35 9.40 3.92
CA ILE A 9 6.98 8.91 3.94
C ILE A 9 6.11 9.92 4.69
N GLU A 10 5.09 10.46 4.03
CA GLU A 10 4.10 11.34 4.64
C GLU A 10 3.02 10.50 5.32
N VAL A 11 3.06 10.43 6.65
CA VAL A 11 2.03 9.74 7.45
C VAL A 11 1.05 10.78 7.97
N PRO A 12 -0.26 10.69 7.64
CA PRO A 12 -1.26 11.61 8.15
C PRO A 12 -1.36 11.54 9.67
N LYS A 13 -1.90 12.59 10.27
CA LYS A 13 -2.17 12.60 11.70
C LYS A 13 -3.08 11.41 12.05
N ASP A 14 -2.77 10.74 13.16
CA ASP A 14 -3.53 9.60 13.69
C ASP A 14 -3.57 8.37 12.77
N CYS A 15 -2.64 8.27 11.80
CA CYS A 15 -2.45 7.10 10.96
C CYS A 15 -1.14 6.37 11.29
N ASN A 16 -1.08 5.08 10.96
CA ASN A 16 0.13 4.27 11.00
C ASN A 16 0.52 3.85 9.57
N VAL A 17 1.80 3.54 9.35
CA VAL A 17 2.29 3.01 8.08
C VAL A 17 2.99 1.67 8.29
N ILE A 18 2.75 0.73 7.37
CA ILE A 18 3.47 -0.54 7.27
C ILE A 18 4.11 -0.58 5.90
N LEU A 19 5.44 -0.72 5.84
CA LEU A 19 6.19 -0.88 4.61
C LEU A 19 6.75 -2.30 4.52
N GLY A 20 6.55 -2.96 3.39
CA GLY A 20 6.99 -4.33 3.17
C GLY A 20 7.38 -4.59 1.73
N MET A 21 7.82 -5.84 1.48
CA MET A 21 8.12 -6.34 0.14
C MET A 21 7.29 -7.59 -0.11
N ALA A 22 6.65 -7.63 -1.28
CA ALA A 22 5.83 -8.74 -1.73
C ALA A 22 6.11 -9.01 -3.22
N HIS A 23 5.45 -10.03 -3.75
CA HIS A 23 5.52 -10.38 -5.17
C HIS A 23 4.15 -10.90 -5.60
N PHE A 24 3.89 -10.84 -6.92
CA PHE A 24 2.65 -11.27 -7.56
C PHE A 24 1.44 -10.35 -7.32
N ILE A 25 0.65 -10.16 -8.39
CA ILE A 25 -0.45 -9.17 -8.47
C ILE A 25 -1.52 -9.38 -7.40
N LYS A 26 -1.72 -10.63 -6.98
CA LYS A 26 -2.72 -11.02 -5.97
C LYS A 26 -2.44 -10.42 -4.58
N THR A 27 -1.22 -9.93 -4.34
CA THR A 27 -0.84 -9.23 -3.10
C THR A 27 -1.86 -8.19 -2.67
N VAL A 28 -2.37 -7.39 -3.62
CA VAL A 28 -3.29 -6.29 -3.28
C VAL A 28 -4.65 -6.79 -2.76
N GLU A 29 -5.18 -7.85 -3.36
CA GLU A 29 -6.43 -8.50 -2.93
C GLU A 29 -6.24 -9.26 -1.61
N ASP A 30 -5.15 -10.03 -1.49
CA ASP A 30 -4.86 -10.83 -0.29
C ASP A 30 -4.64 -9.94 0.94
N LEU A 31 -3.97 -8.80 0.78
CA LEU A 31 -3.81 -7.83 1.87
C LEU A 31 -5.12 -7.12 2.20
N TYR A 32 -5.96 -6.82 1.20
CA TYR A 32 -7.29 -6.26 1.45
C TYR A 32 -8.12 -7.22 2.31
N GLU A 33 -8.18 -8.50 1.91
CA GLU A 33 -8.90 -9.54 2.64
C GLU A 33 -8.32 -9.76 4.04
N ALA A 34 -6.98 -9.77 4.18
CA ALA A 34 -6.34 -9.92 5.48
C ALA A 34 -6.70 -8.77 6.43
N LEU A 35 -6.71 -7.52 5.95
CA LEU A 35 -7.01 -6.35 6.78
C LEU A 35 -8.50 -6.28 7.15
N VAL A 36 -9.41 -6.42 6.18
CA VAL A 36 -10.86 -6.30 6.43
C VAL A 36 -11.37 -7.39 7.38
N ASN A 37 -10.75 -8.58 7.34
CA ASN A 37 -11.10 -9.69 8.23
C ASN A 37 -10.40 -9.64 9.60
N ALA A 38 -9.35 -8.82 9.77
CA ALA A 38 -8.61 -8.75 11.04
C ALA A 38 -9.29 -7.87 12.09
N VAL A 39 -9.85 -6.72 11.69
CA VAL A 39 -10.43 -5.73 12.61
C VAL A 39 -11.74 -5.15 12.02
N PRO A 40 -12.89 -5.26 12.73
CA PRO A 40 -14.12 -4.63 12.28
C PRO A 40 -13.97 -3.12 12.10
N ASN A 41 -14.52 -2.57 11.02
CA ASN A 41 -14.50 -1.13 10.70
C ASN A 41 -13.10 -0.51 10.52
N ILE A 42 -12.05 -1.32 10.31
CA ILE A 42 -10.72 -0.78 9.98
C ILE A 42 -10.79 0.12 8.75
N LYS A 43 -10.03 1.22 8.77
CA LYS A 43 -9.82 2.11 7.62
C LYS A 43 -8.39 1.98 7.14
N PHE A 44 -8.20 1.72 5.85
CA PHE A 44 -6.89 1.49 5.28
C PHE A 44 -6.83 1.78 3.78
N GLY A 45 -5.62 2.04 3.31
CA GLY A 45 -5.22 2.03 1.91
C GLY A 45 -3.96 1.19 1.72
N ILE A 46 -3.85 0.51 0.58
CA ILE A 46 -2.75 -0.35 0.18
C ILE A 46 -2.20 0.15 -1.14
N GLY A 47 -0.88 0.20 -1.27
CA GLY A 47 -0.15 0.44 -2.51
C GLY A 47 0.83 -0.71 -2.76
N PHE A 48 0.86 -1.23 -3.98
CA PHE A 48 1.73 -2.33 -4.39
C PHE A 48 2.34 -2.04 -5.76
N CYS A 49 3.67 -1.94 -5.80
CA CYS A 49 4.41 -1.67 -7.03
C CYS A 49 4.57 -2.95 -7.85
N GLU A 50 3.78 -3.09 -8.93
CA GLU A 50 4.00 -4.16 -9.90
C GLU A 50 5.39 -4.00 -10.53
N SER A 51 6.25 -5.01 -10.38
CA SER A 51 7.67 -4.90 -10.77
C SER A 51 7.96 -5.39 -12.19
N SER A 52 6.93 -5.69 -12.99
CA SER A 52 7.05 -6.22 -14.34
C SER A 52 5.85 -5.85 -15.21
N GLY A 53 5.94 -6.05 -16.52
CA GLY A 53 4.82 -5.79 -17.42
C GLY A 53 4.45 -4.30 -17.45
N PRO A 54 3.17 -3.93 -17.23
CA PRO A 54 2.74 -2.53 -17.18
C PRO A 54 3.41 -1.69 -16.08
N CYS A 55 4.00 -2.32 -15.05
CA CYS A 55 4.67 -1.67 -13.94
C CYS A 55 3.82 -0.60 -13.23
N LEU A 56 2.54 -0.91 -13.00
CA LEU A 56 1.60 0.02 -12.36
C LEU A 56 1.66 -0.11 -10.83
N VAL A 57 1.42 1.00 -10.14
CA VAL A 57 1.09 0.96 -8.72
C VAL A 57 -0.35 0.47 -8.59
N ARG A 58 -0.52 -0.75 -8.10
CA ARG A 58 -1.82 -1.34 -7.78
C ARG A 58 -2.24 -0.87 -6.41
N HIS A 59 -3.50 -0.50 -6.24
CA HIS A 59 -3.96 0.06 -4.99
C HIS A 59 -5.40 -0.35 -4.68
N GLU A 60 -5.65 -0.66 -3.42
CA GLU A 60 -6.98 -0.99 -2.89
C GLU A 60 -7.15 -0.40 -1.50
N GLY A 61 -8.39 -0.31 -1.02
CA GLY A 61 -8.68 0.23 0.30
C GLY A 61 -10.15 0.56 0.48
N ASN A 62 -10.56 0.72 1.73
CA ASN A 62 -11.94 1.10 2.08
C ASN A 62 -12.04 2.54 2.63
N ASP A 63 -10.95 3.30 2.48
CA ASP A 63 -10.85 4.73 2.71
C ASP A 63 -10.16 5.36 1.49
N GLU A 64 -10.83 6.28 0.82
CA GLU A 64 -10.34 6.84 -0.44
C GLU A 64 -9.09 7.71 -0.24
N GLU A 65 -9.01 8.47 0.86
CA GLU A 65 -7.86 9.33 1.14
C GLU A 65 -6.62 8.48 1.40
N LEU A 66 -6.76 7.42 2.22
CA LEU A 66 -5.65 6.49 2.49
C LEU A 66 -5.25 5.69 1.25
N ARG A 67 -6.21 5.28 0.40
CA ARG A 67 -5.94 4.55 -0.84
C ARG A 67 -5.11 5.39 -1.81
N GLN A 68 -5.47 6.67 -1.99
CA GLN A 68 -4.71 7.59 -2.84
C GLN A 68 -3.33 7.88 -2.25
N LEU A 69 -3.22 8.03 -0.93
CA LEU A 69 -1.94 8.28 -0.28
C LEU A 69 -0.97 7.10 -0.43
N ALA A 70 -1.47 5.87 -0.36
CA ALA A 70 -0.65 4.67 -0.56
C ALA A 70 -0.21 4.47 -2.03
N ALA A 71 -0.91 5.09 -2.98
CA ALA A 71 -0.63 4.99 -4.42
C ALA A 71 0.27 6.11 -4.97
N LYS A 72 0.58 7.12 -4.14
CA LYS A 72 1.35 8.32 -4.50
C LYS A 72 2.86 8.09 -4.34
#